data_AF-A0A2D4SHK3-F1
#
_entry.id   AF-A0A2D4SHK3-F1
#
_cell.length_a   1.000
_cell.length_b   1.000
_cell.length_c   1.000
_cell.angle_alpha   90.00
_cell.angle_beta   90.00
_cell.angle_gamma   90.00
#
_symmetry.space_group_name_H-M   'P 1'
#
loop_
_entity.id
_entity.type
_entity.pdbx_description
1 polymer ?
#
loop_
_entity_poly.entity_id
_entity_poly.type
_entity_poly.pdbx_seq_one_letter_code
_entity_poly.pdbx_strand_id
1 'polypeptide(L)'
;MMILTHAIPDIVDYKKFKIQEKLKNEVWHFVNQHNIGNRFEFNGTKEQQFVGLIGEIMVKRLFGLDHKFKNGFDGGFDLVYKGLKIDVKTMGRNVDVKDYFVNNFVAHQSKFDCDIYIFCSLNKRKNELTVCGYLSKKELLKLAILHKKGDKRNRTNGTSFIMKTDNYEIENKKLKNIENLFYYLPKI
;
A
#
# COMPACT_ATOMS: atom_id res chain seq x y z
N MET A 1 -41.20 -13.03 3.81
CA MET A 1 -40.39 -13.15 2.57
C MET A 1 -38.97 -12.73 2.91
N MET A 2 -38.05 -13.68 3.01
CA MET A 2 -36.67 -13.45 3.44
C MET A 2 -35.89 -12.92 2.24
N ILE A 3 -35.48 -11.65 2.27
CA ILE A 3 -34.61 -11.08 1.23
C ILE A 3 -33.21 -11.65 1.51
N LEU A 4 -32.86 -12.73 0.83
CA LEU A 4 -31.50 -13.21 0.73
C LEU A 4 -30.71 -12.18 -0.11
N THR A 5 -30.17 -11.14 0.54
CA THR A 5 -29.11 -10.32 -0.04
C THR A 5 -27.86 -11.19 -0.14
N HIS A 6 -27.76 -11.98 -1.20
CA HIS A 6 -26.49 -12.53 -1.62
C HIS A 6 -25.64 -11.34 -2.07
N ALA A 7 -24.89 -10.75 -1.15
CA ALA A 7 -23.83 -9.83 -1.50
C ALA A 7 -22.90 -10.61 -2.45
N ILE A 8 -22.89 -10.22 -3.73
CA ILE A 8 -21.88 -10.67 -4.67
C ILE A 8 -20.53 -10.39 -3.97
N PRO A 9 -19.64 -11.38 -3.81
CA PRO A 9 -18.33 -11.12 -3.23
C PRO A 9 -17.70 -9.97 -4.01
N ASP A 10 -17.21 -8.94 -3.32
CA ASP A 10 -16.38 -7.91 -3.95
C ASP A 10 -15.12 -8.60 -4.49
N ILE A 11 -15.20 -9.10 -5.72
CA ILE A 11 -14.04 -9.68 -6.39
C ILE A 11 -13.07 -8.53 -6.61
N VAL A 12 -11.89 -8.68 -6.02
CA VAL A 12 -10.80 -7.74 -6.22
C VAL A 12 -10.32 -7.87 -7.65
N ASP A 13 -10.64 -6.88 -8.49
CA ASP A 13 -10.00 -6.74 -9.79
C ASP A 13 -8.73 -5.92 -9.66
N TYR A 14 -7.60 -6.54 -9.98
CA TYR A 14 -6.29 -5.93 -9.83
C TYR A 14 -5.99 -4.99 -10.99
N LYS A 15 -6.05 -3.68 -10.75
CA LYS A 15 -5.62 -2.69 -11.74
C LYS A 15 -4.10 -2.60 -11.83
N LYS A 16 -3.58 -2.76 -13.04
CA LYS A 16 -2.13 -2.69 -13.34
C LYS A 16 -1.82 -1.45 -14.15
N PHE A 17 -0.75 -0.76 -13.77
CA PHE A 17 -0.28 0.44 -14.43
C PHE A 17 1.20 0.30 -14.76
N LYS A 18 1.55 0.54 -16.02
CA LYS A 18 2.95 0.66 -16.44
C LYS A 18 3.53 1.94 -15.86
N ILE A 19 4.73 1.83 -15.33
CA ILE A 19 5.45 2.97 -14.77
C ILE A 19 6.43 3.46 -15.84
N GLN A 20 6.41 4.75 -16.10
CA GLN A 20 7.37 5.35 -17.03
C GLN A 20 8.77 5.32 -16.43
N GLU A 21 9.77 4.95 -17.22
CA GLU A 21 11.17 4.87 -16.75
C GLU A 21 11.68 6.22 -16.23
N LYS A 22 11.24 7.32 -16.85
CA LYS A 22 11.53 8.68 -16.38
C LYS A 22 11.13 8.89 -14.93
N LEU A 23 9.91 8.48 -14.54
CA LEU A 23 9.43 8.61 -13.17
C LEU A 23 10.32 7.82 -12.20
N LYS A 24 10.75 6.61 -12.58
CA LYS A 24 11.66 5.82 -11.74
C LYS A 24 12.99 6.52 -11.53
N ASN A 25 13.57 7.08 -12.58
CA ASN A 25 14.84 7.78 -12.49
C ASN A 25 14.74 9.01 -11.59
N GLU A 26 13.66 9.79 -11.73
CA GLU A 26 13.38 10.95 -10.88
C GLU A 26 13.24 10.58 -9.41
N VAL A 27 12.43 9.56 -9.10
CA VAL A 27 12.22 9.10 -7.72
C VAL A 27 13.51 8.52 -7.14
N TRP A 28 14.26 7.73 -7.92
CA TRP A 28 15.53 7.15 -7.48
C TRP A 28 16.58 8.22 -7.20
N HIS A 29 16.67 9.24 -8.05
CA HIS A 29 17.54 10.39 -7.82
C HIS A 29 17.16 11.09 -6.51
N PHE A 30 15.86 11.37 -6.32
CA PHE A 30 15.36 12.06 -5.14
C PHE A 30 15.67 11.32 -3.82
N VAL A 31 15.33 10.03 -3.71
CA VAL A 31 15.56 9.24 -2.47
C VAL A 31 17.05 8.94 -2.21
N ASN A 32 17.92 9.16 -3.20
CA ASN A 32 19.35 9.07 -2.96
C ASN A 32 19.94 10.32 -2.32
N GLN A 33 19.31 11.47 -2.54
CA GLN A 33 19.70 12.76 -2.00
C GLN A 33 18.95 13.12 -0.71
N HIS A 34 17.80 12.49 -0.46
CA HIS A 34 16.92 12.80 0.67
C HIS A 34 16.53 11.52 1.42
N ASN A 35 16.44 11.61 2.75
CA ASN A 35 15.82 10.56 3.56
C ASN A 35 14.38 10.97 3.88
N ILE A 36 13.41 10.32 3.24
CA ILE A 36 11.98 10.54 3.52
C ILE A 36 11.46 9.65 4.65
N GLY A 37 12.25 8.66 5.07
CA GLY A 37 12.01 7.86 6.25
C GLY A 37 12.49 8.58 7.51
N ASN A 38 11.65 9.43 8.09
CA ASN A 38 11.90 10.07 9.39
C ASN A 38 10.76 9.78 10.37
N ARG A 39 10.44 8.49 10.52
CA ARG A 39 9.49 7.97 11.49
C ARG A 39 10.20 7.63 12.81
N PHE A 40 9.42 7.52 13.88
CA PHE A 40 9.94 7.15 15.21
C PHE A 40 10.57 5.74 15.22
N GLU A 41 10.05 4.80 14.41
CA GLU A 41 10.64 3.47 14.20
C GLU A 41 10.49 3.08 12.71
N PHE A 42 11.44 2.29 12.18
CA PHE A 42 11.37 1.67 10.85
C PHE A 42 11.32 2.68 9.67
N ASN A 43 12.42 3.42 9.49
CA ASN A 43 12.61 4.42 8.42
C ASN A 43 12.75 3.84 7.00
N GLY A 44 12.88 2.53 6.90
CA GLY A 44 13.07 1.82 5.63
C GLY A 44 14.41 2.11 4.95
N THR A 45 14.81 1.21 4.05
CA THR A 45 15.97 1.42 3.17
C THR A 45 15.60 2.37 2.03
N LYS A 46 16.61 2.89 1.32
CA LYS A 46 16.40 3.68 0.09
C LYS A 46 15.52 2.96 -0.93
N GLU A 47 15.67 1.66 -1.08
CA GLU A 47 14.80 0.85 -1.95
C GLU A 47 13.36 0.82 -1.45
N GLN A 48 13.13 0.68 -0.14
CA GLN A 48 11.78 0.71 0.43
C GLN A 48 11.14 2.10 0.29
N GLN A 49 11.91 3.17 0.45
CA GLN A 49 11.47 4.55 0.22
C GLN A 49 11.12 4.78 -1.25
N PHE A 50 11.97 4.31 -2.17
CA PHE A 50 11.69 4.32 -3.61
C PHE A 50 10.38 3.61 -3.95
N VAL A 51 10.18 2.38 -3.45
CA VAL A 51 8.96 1.60 -3.67
C VAL A 51 7.73 2.33 -3.14
N GLY A 52 7.83 2.88 -1.93
CA GLY A 52 6.75 3.65 -1.31
C GLY A 52 6.36 4.87 -2.14
N LEU A 53 7.35 5.69 -2.49
CA LEU A 53 7.14 6.95 -3.21
C LEU A 53 6.63 6.74 -4.64
N ILE A 54 7.07 5.69 -5.34
CA ILE A 54 6.49 5.30 -6.64
C ILE A 54 5.00 4.98 -6.49
N GLY A 55 4.63 4.19 -5.49
CA GLY A 55 3.23 3.86 -5.24
C GLY A 55 2.38 5.09 -4.91
N GLU A 56 2.90 5.95 -4.03
CA GLU A 56 2.27 7.21 -3.66
C GLU A 56 1.98 8.10 -4.88
N ILE A 57 2.99 8.35 -5.72
CA ILE A 57 2.86 9.21 -6.92
C ILE A 57 1.84 8.62 -7.88
N MET A 58 1.93 7.31 -8.14
CA MET A 58 1.03 6.65 -9.07
C MET A 58 -0.41 6.70 -8.57
N VAL A 59 -0.66 6.44 -7.29
CA VAL A 59 -1.99 6.56 -6.71
C VAL A 59 -2.49 8.00 -6.79
N LYS A 60 -1.68 9.01 -6.42
CA LYS A 60 -2.07 10.43 -6.57
C LYS A 60 -2.54 10.76 -7.99
N ARG A 61 -1.83 10.28 -9.01
CA ARG A 61 -2.23 10.45 -10.42
C ARG A 61 -3.57 9.80 -10.75
N LEU A 62 -3.88 8.62 -10.19
CA LEU A 62 -5.20 7.98 -10.36
C LEU A 62 -6.35 8.82 -9.76
N PHE A 63 -6.05 9.63 -8.76
CA PHE A 63 -7.00 10.57 -8.16
C PHE A 63 -6.98 11.95 -8.83
N GLY A 64 -6.22 12.12 -9.93
CA GLY A 64 -6.06 13.40 -10.62
C GLY A 64 -5.26 14.44 -9.82
N LEU A 65 -4.42 13.99 -8.89
CA LEU A 65 -3.62 14.86 -8.02
C LEU A 65 -2.16 14.89 -8.48
N ASP A 66 -1.57 16.07 -8.44
CA ASP A 66 -0.13 16.24 -8.64
C ASP A 66 0.65 15.82 -7.41
N HIS A 67 1.84 15.25 -7.64
CA HIS A 67 2.81 15.00 -6.59
C HIS A 67 3.85 16.12 -6.54
N LYS A 68 4.18 16.56 -5.32
CA LYS A 68 5.31 17.46 -5.05
C LYS A 68 6.30 16.71 -4.19
N PHE A 69 7.54 16.58 -4.66
CA PHE A 69 8.62 16.03 -3.87
C PHE A 69 8.85 16.89 -2.63
N LYS A 70 8.77 16.27 -1.46
CA LYS A 70 8.98 16.92 -0.17
C LYS A 70 9.92 16.08 0.68
N ASN A 71 10.77 16.74 1.46
CA ASN A 71 11.60 16.08 2.45
C ASN A 71 10.83 15.96 3.78
N GLY A 72 11.19 14.98 4.61
CA GLY A 72 10.58 14.80 5.93
C GLY A 72 9.33 13.91 5.95
N PHE A 73 8.69 13.84 7.12
CA PHE A 73 7.49 13.05 7.38
C PHE A 73 6.22 13.86 7.08
N ASP A 74 5.29 13.26 6.35
CA ASP A 74 4.05 13.87 5.84
C ASP A 74 2.90 13.96 6.87
N GLY A 75 3.11 13.49 8.10
CA GLY A 75 2.08 13.45 9.14
C GLY A 75 1.26 12.16 9.15
N GLY A 76 1.61 11.18 8.31
CA GLY A 76 1.06 9.82 8.37
C GLY A 76 -0.06 9.53 7.38
N PHE A 77 -0.24 10.37 6.36
CA PHE A 77 -1.07 10.12 5.20
C PHE A 77 -0.45 10.78 3.96
N ASP A 78 -0.73 10.21 2.79
CA ASP A 78 -0.13 10.64 1.54
C ASP A 78 -0.97 11.70 0.81
N LEU A 79 -2.30 11.58 0.89
CA LEU A 79 -3.24 12.48 0.21
C LEU A 79 -4.53 12.68 1.01
N VAL A 80 -5.20 13.80 0.76
CA VAL A 80 -6.59 14.04 1.17
C VAL A 80 -7.45 14.01 -0.08
N TYR A 81 -8.52 13.21 -0.07
CA TYR A 81 -9.47 13.14 -1.18
C TYR A 81 -10.89 13.04 -0.65
N LYS A 82 -11.78 13.94 -1.12
CA LYS A 82 -13.17 14.05 -0.63
C LYS A 82 -13.29 14.09 0.91
N GLY A 83 -12.35 14.78 1.57
CA GLY A 83 -12.31 14.93 3.03
C GLY A 83 -11.69 13.76 3.80
N LEU A 84 -11.28 12.68 3.12
CA LEU A 84 -10.67 11.51 3.75
C LEU A 84 -9.15 11.53 3.60
N LYS A 85 -8.44 11.19 4.67
CA LYS A 85 -6.98 11.04 4.72
C LYS A 85 -6.59 9.63 4.30
N ILE A 86 -5.81 9.53 3.23
CA ILE A 86 -5.47 8.26 2.59
C ILE A 86 -3.96 8.06 2.62
N ASP A 87 -3.52 6.84 2.95
CA ASP A 87 -2.12 6.43 3.03
C ASP A 87 -1.89 5.20 2.13
N VAL A 88 -0.84 5.24 1.32
CA VAL A 88 -0.52 4.26 0.27
C VAL A 88 0.58 3.34 0.77
N LYS A 89 0.25 2.06 0.88
CA LYS A 89 1.17 1.01 1.33
C LYS A 89 1.60 0.14 0.15
N THR A 90 2.85 0.31 -0.26
CA THR A 90 3.39 -0.38 -1.43
C THR A 90 4.42 -1.44 -1.05
N MET A 91 4.20 -2.67 -1.53
CA MET A 91 5.13 -3.78 -1.39
C MET A 91 5.94 -3.98 -2.67
N GLY A 92 7.27 -4.02 -2.57
CA GLY A 92 8.15 -4.34 -3.70
C GLY A 92 8.23 -5.85 -3.94
N ARG A 93 8.01 -6.29 -5.18
CA ARG A 93 8.01 -7.72 -5.58
C ARG A 93 8.73 -7.92 -6.91
N ASN A 94 9.04 -9.17 -7.22
CA ASN A 94 9.64 -9.60 -8.49
C ASN A 94 8.71 -10.51 -9.32
N VAL A 95 7.46 -10.64 -8.88
CA VAL A 95 6.44 -11.54 -9.43
C VAL A 95 5.10 -10.84 -9.42
N ASP A 96 4.15 -11.34 -10.21
CA ASP A 96 2.78 -10.82 -10.23
C ASP A 96 2.07 -11.07 -8.91
N VAL A 97 1.14 -10.17 -8.60
CA VAL A 97 0.31 -10.27 -7.39
C VAL A 97 -0.56 -11.54 -7.44
N LYS A 98 -0.82 -12.10 -6.26
CA LYS A 98 -1.76 -13.20 -6.06
C LYS A 98 -2.62 -12.93 -4.84
N ASP A 99 -3.79 -13.54 -4.81
CA ASP A 99 -4.81 -13.37 -3.76
C ASP A 99 -4.34 -13.69 -2.35
N TYR A 100 -3.51 -14.72 -2.22
CA TYR A 100 -2.94 -15.16 -0.94
C TYR A 100 -1.66 -14.41 -0.56
N PHE A 101 -1.17 -13.48 -1.39
CA PHE A 101 -0.06 -12.62 -0.97
C PHE A 101 -0.53 -11.61 0.07
N VAL A 102 0.32 -11.36 1.05
CA VAL A 102 0.06 -10.43 2.14
C VAL A 102 0.66 -9.05 1.87
N ASN A 103 -0.03 -8.00 2.31
CA ASN A 103 0.54 -6.68 2.51
C ASN A 103 0.85 -6.45 3.98
N ASN A 104 1.88 -5.67 4.24
CA ASN A 104 2.37 -5.35 5.57
C ASN A 104 1.95 -3.94 5.97
N PHE A 105 1.57 -3.79 7.24
CA PHE A 105 1.28 -2.50 7.85
C PHE A 105 1.92 -2.45 9.24
N VAL A 106 2.88 -1.57 9.43
CA VAL A 106 3.60 -1.46 10.71
C VAL A 106 2.66 -0.94 11.78
N ALA A 107 2.54 -1.65 12.90
CA ALA A 107 1.47 -1.44 13.87
C ALA A 107 1.47 -0.03 14.49
N HIS A 108 2.63 0.59 14.70
CA HIS A 108 2.70 1.94 15.26
C HIS A 108 2.02 2.99 14.34
N GLN A 109 1.93 2.73 13.04
CA GLN A 109 1.32 3.65 12.07
C GLN A 109 -0.20 3.74 12.25
N SER A 110 -0.83 2.80 12.97
CA SER A 110 -2.26 2.87 13.32
C SER A 110 -2.64 4.11 14.14
N LYS A 111 -1.65 4.71 14.83
CA LYS A 111 -1.81 5.91 15.64
C LYS A 111 -1.89 7.20 14.81
N PHE A 112 -1.45 7.18 13.55
CA PHE A 112 -1.51 8.37 12.70
C PHE A 112 -2.94 8.68 12.28
N ASP A 113 -3.24 9.95 12.02
CA ASP A 113 -4.56 10.39 11.61
C ASP A 113 -4.78 10.11 10.11
N CYS A 114 -5.37 8.94 9.85
CA CYS A 114 -5.56 8.36 8.52
C CYS A 114 -6.85 7.52 8.54
N ASP A 115 -7.67 7.67 7.50
CA ASP A 115 -8.97 7.01 7.41
C ASP A 115 -8.88 5.71 6.60
N ILE A 116 -8.08 5.72 5.53
CA ILE A 116 -8.07 4.67 4.50
C ILE A 116 -6.65 4.31 4.11
N TYR A 117 -6.40 3.02 3.96
CA TYR A 117 -5.16 2.47 3.41
C TYR A 117 -5.42 1.89 2.02
N ILE A 118 -4.67 2.38 1.02
CA ILE A 118 -4.62 1.77 -0.31
C ILE A 118 -3.37 0.90 -0.38
N PHE A 119 -3.54 -0.37 -0.75
CA PHE A 119 -2.44 -1.31 -0.87
C PHE A 119 -2.04 -1.48 -2.33
N CYS A 120 -0.73 -1.45 -2.58
CA CYS A 120 -0.17 -1.63 -3.90
C CYS A 120 0.99 -2.65 -3.90
N SER A 121 1.25 -3.22 -5.07
CA SER A 121 2.39 -4.11 -5.32
C SER A 121 3.18 -3.60 -6.52
N LEU A 122 4.44 -3.24 -6.31
CA LEU A 122 5.36 -2.84 -7.37
C LEU A 122 6.13 -4.06 -7.87
N ASN A 123 5.87 -4.50 -9.11
CA ASN A 123 6.67 -5.53 -9.77
C ASN A 123 7.92 -4.88 -10.40
N LYS A 124 9.07 -5.07 -9.74
CA LYS A 124 10.36 -4.46 -10.11
C LYS A 124 10.93 -5.00 -11.42
N ARG A 125 10.52 -6.20 -11.85
CA ARG A 125 10.97 -6.80 -13.11
C ARG A 125 10.17 -6.32 -14.31
N LYS A 126 8.85 -6.18 -14.15
CA LYS A 126 7.93 -5.76 -15.22
C LYS A 126 7.72 -4.26 -15.30
N ASN A 127 8.20 -3.54 -14.30
CA ASN A 127 8.00 -2.10 -14.13
C ASN A 127 6.50 -1.72 -14.08
N GLU A 128 5.77 -2.43 -13.23
CA GLU A 128 4.31 -2.33 -13.12
C GLU A 128 3.90 -2.11 -11.67
N LEU A 129 3.03 -1.13 -11.43
CA LEU A 129 2.31 -1.01 -10.16
C LEU A 129 0.97 -1.72 -10.30
N THR A 130 0.65 -2.61 -9.36
CA THR A 130 -0.68 -3.18 -9.21
C THR A 130 -1.36 -2.57 -7.99
N VAL A 131 -2.56 -2.01 -8.15
CA VAL A 131 -3.41 -1.63 -7.02
C VAL A 131 -4.10 -2.90 -6.53
N CYS A 132 -3.76 -3.31 -5.30
CA CYS A 132 -4.26 -4.53 -4.70
C CYS A 132 -5.66 -4.36 -4.09
N GLY A 133 -6.04 -3.14 -3.75
CA GLY A 133 -7.32 -2.81 -3.13
C GLY A 133 -7.15 -1.86 -1.95
N TYR A 134 -8.22 -1.65 -1.19
CA TYR A 134 -8.21 -0.74 -0.05
C TYR A 134 -8.97 -1.32 1.15
N LEU A 135 -8.72 -0.75 2.33
CA LEU A 135 -9.52 -0.91 3.53
C LEU A 135 -9.55 0.39 4.33
N SER A 136 -10.63 0.65 5.06
CA SER A 136 -10.57 1.65 6.13
C SER A 136 -9.65 1.17 7.25
N LYS A 137 -9.10 2.11 8.06
CA LYS A 137 -8.28 1.76 9.23
C LYS A 137 -9.01 0.76 10.16
N LYS A 138 -10.29 1.01 10.43
CA LYS A 138 -11.11 0.14 11.30
C LYS A 138 -11.20 -1.28 10.75
N GLU A 139 -11.38 -1.43 9.43
CA GLU A 139 -11.46 -2.73 8.79
C GLU A 139 -10.10 -3.44 8.76
N LEU A 140 -9.02 -2.71 8.47
CA LEU A 140 -7.68 -3.27 8.50
C LEU A 140 -7.36 -3.86 9.88
N LEU A 141 -7.59 -3.09 10.95
CA LEU A 141 -7.32 -3.53 12.32
C LEU A 141 -8.21 -4.70 12.77
N LYS A 142 -9.40 -4.85 12.16
CA LYS A 142 -10.31 -5.97 12.42
C LYS A 142 -9.93 -7.24 11.64
N LEU A 143 -9.49 -7.12 10.40
CA LEU A 143 -9.31 -8.23 9.46
C LEU A 143 -7.88 -8.76 9.38
N ALA A 144 -6.89 -7.91 9.69
CA ALA A 144 -5.48 -8.25 9.59
C ALA A 144 -5.02 -9.10 10.78
N ILE A 145 -3.98 -9.89 10.54
CA ILE A 145 -3.32 -10.71 11.57
C ILE A 145 -2.16 -9.90 12.13
N LEU A 146 -2.15 -9.66 13.44
CA LEU A 146 -1.03 -9.01 14.11
C LEU A 146 0.08 -10.02 14.39
N HIS A 147 1.26 -9.76 13.86
CA HIS A 147 2.50 -10.45 14.22
C HIS A 147 3.36 -9.53 15.08
N LYS A 148 3.89 -10.07 16.17
CA LYS A 148 4.71 -9.35 17.13
C LYS A 148 6.15 -9.29 16.70
N LYS A 149 6.84 -8.23 17.10
CA LYS A 149 8.30 -8.13 16.98
C LYS A 149 8.95 -9.38 17.59
N GLY A 150 9.84 -10.02 16.84
CA GLY A 150 10.47 -11.29 17.23
C GLY A 150 9.80 -12.54 16.65
N ASP A 151 8.57 -12.46 16.15
CA ASP A 151 7.91 -13.62 15.54
C ASP A 151 8.69 -14.13 14.32
N LYS A 152 8.83 -15.46 14.19
CA LYS A 152 9.40 -16.10 12.99
C LYS A 152 8.32 -16.30 11.94
N ARG A 153 8.55 -15.80 10.74
CA ARG A 153 7.63 -15.93 9.60
C ARG A 153 8.25 -16.79 8.52
N ASN A 154 7.50 -17.81 8.10
CA ASN A 154 7.88 -18.70 7.01
C ASN A 154 7.22 -18.23 5.71
N ARG A 155 7.98 -18.23 4.63
CA ARG A 155 7.50 -17.93 3.28
C ARG A 155 7.21 -19.24 2.55
N THR A 156 6.34 -19.17 1.54
CA THR A 156 5.96 -20.34 0.73
C THR A 156 7.13 -20.94 -0.06
N ASN A 157 8.25 -20.22 -0.20
CA ASN A 157 9.46 -20.72 -0.83
C ASN A 157 10.44 -21.40 0.16
N GLY A 158 10.00 -21.72 1.38
CA GLY A 158 10.81 -22.37 2.42
C GLY A 158 11.75 -21.45 3.19
N THR A 159 11.92 -20.19 2.78
CA THR A 159 12.72 -19.22 3.53
C THR A 159 11.95 -18.67 4.74
N SER A 160 12.66 -18.16 5.74
CA SER A 160 12.03 -17.51 6.90
C SER A 160 12.71 -16.18 7.24
N PHE A 161 12.01 -15.36 8.02
CA PHE A 161 12.55 -14.10 8.56
C PHE A 161 11.94 -13.80 9.93
N ILE A 162 12.62 -12.94 10.70
CA ILE A 162 12.14 -12.47 12.00
C ILE A 162 11.49 -11.10 11.83
N MET A 163 10.33 -10.89 12.46
CA MET A 163 9.64 -9.61 12.49
C MET A 163 10.47 -8.57 13.24
N LYS A 164 10.82 -7.47 12.55
CA LYS A 164 11.64 -6.38 13.13
C LYS A 164 10.84 -5.40 13.99
N THR A 165 9.52 -5.41 13.85
CA THR A 165 8.55 -4.56 14.57
C THR A 165 7.19 -5.26 14.57
N ASP A 166 6.27 -4.81 15.42
CA ASP A 166 4.88 -5.24 15.40
C ASP A 166 4.25 -4.85 14.06
N ASN A 167 3.56 -5.80 13.41
CA ASN A 167 3.12 -5.62 12.04
C ASN A 167 1.83 -6.41 11.77
N TYR A 168 0.87 -5.72 11.17
CA TYR A 168 -0.34 -6.32 10.66
C TYR A 168 -0.11 -6.86 9.25
N GLU A 169 -0.62 -8.07 9.00
CA GLU A 169 -0.67 -8.65 7.67
C GLU A 169 -2.09 -8.89 7.20
N ILE A 170 -2.34 -8.50 5.95
CA ILE A 170 -3.63 -8.68 5.27
C ILE A 170 -3.42 -9.30 3.89
N GLU A 171 -4.09 -10.41 3.61
CA GLU A 171 -4.09 -11.05 2.30
C GLU A 171 -4.87 -10.19 1.29
N ASN A 172 -4.42 -10.16 0.03
CA ASN A 172 -5.07 -9.36 -1.02
C ASN A 172 -6.55 -9.71 -1.21
N LYS A 173 -6.94 -10.99 -1.11
CA LYS A 173 -8.35 -11.43 -1.21
C LYS A 173 -9.28 -10.85 -0.15
N LYS A 174 -8.74 -10.24 0.91
CA LYS A 174 -9.53 -9.59 1.98
C LYS A 174 -9.67 -8.07 1.78
N LEU A 175 -9.04 -7.52 0.73
CA LEU A 175 -9.14 -6.10 0.39
C LEU A 175 -10.42 -5.85 -0.41
N LYS A 176 -10.89 -4.60 -0.40
CA LYS A 176 -11.97 -4.15 -1.27
C LYS A 176 -11.43 -3.68 -2.62
N ASN A 177 -12.23 -3.87 -3.67
CA ASN A 177 -11.92 -3.36 -5.01
C ASN A 177 -11.82 -1.83 -4.99
N ILE A 178 -10.73 -1.27 -5.52
CA ILE A 178 -10.49 0.18 -5.53
C ILE A 178 -11.56 0.99 -6.26
N GLU A 179 -12.27 0.40 -7.22
CA GLU A 179 -13.37 1.08 -7.92
C GLU A 179 -14.53 1.44 -6.98
N ASN A 180 -14.74 0.63 -5.94
CA ASN A 180 -15.74 0.87 -4.92
C ASN A 180 -15.31 1.97 -3.93
N LEU A 181 -14.05 2.45 -3.98
CA LEU A 181 -13.54 3.40 -3.00
C LEU A 181 -14.30 4.74 -3.05
N PHE A 182 -14.98 5.10 -4.14
CA PHE A 182 -15.90 6.24 -4.16
C PHE A 182 -17.07 6.07 -5.15
N TYR A 183 -17.47 4.81 -5.42
CA TYR A 183 -18.39 4.34 -6.48
C TYR A 183 -18.00 4.71 -7.92
N TYR A 184 -17.31 5.84 -8.15
CA TYR A 184 -16.63 6.18 -9.39
C TYR A 184 -15.38 6.99 -9.04
N LEU A 185 -14.20 6.40 -9.22
CA LEU A 185 -12.98 7.20 -9.41
C LEU A 185 -13.24 8.12 -10.63
N PRO A 186 -12.68 9.35 -10.67
CA PRO A 186 -12.76 10.16 -11.88
C PRO A 186 -12.29 9.31 -13.07
N LYS A 187 -13.09 9.30 -14.16
CA LYS A 187 -12.70 8.61 -15.40
C LYS A 187 -11.40 9.26 -15.87
N ILE A 188 -10.33 8.46 -15.94
CA ILE A 188 -9.02 8.83 -16.48
C ILE A 188 -9.16 9.04 -17.98
#